data_AF-A0A2H6HSH2-F1
#
_entry.id   AF-A0A2H6HSH2-F1
#
_cell.length_a   1.000
_cell.length_b   1.000
_cell.length_c   1.000
_cell.angle_alpha   90.00
_cell.angle_beta   90.00
_cell.angle_gamma   90.00
#
_symmetry.space_group_name_H-M   'P 1'
#
loop_
_entity.id
_entity.type
_entity.pdbx_description
1 polymer ?
#
loop_
_entity_poly.entity_id
_entity_poly.type
_entity_poly.pdbx_seq_one_letter_code
_entity_poly.pdbx_strand_id
1 'polypeptide(L)'
;MVAGMASADTVKDQYDNALALYNEGQLSSAILIFREIVDNSKTHSLADNAQYWIGEAYFRLKHFEQAIVEFDRVLTFKNTNKREDSLYKLASCHERLGKADAAMELYTRLLAEYPNTRHSSYVLKKLNLLGS
;
A
#
# COMPACT_ATOMS: atom_id res chain seq x y z
N MET A 1 25.76 19.78 -13.63
CA MET A 1 24.64 18.81 -13.66
C MET A 1 25.15 17.53 -13.02
N VAL A 2 24.74 17.22 -11.80
CA VAL A 2 25.08 15.95 -11.15
C VAL A 2 23.78 15.24 -10.86
N ALA A 3 23.24 14.56 -11.88
CA ALA A 3 22.34 13.44 -11.66
C ALA A 3 23.21 12.30 -11.11
N GLY A 4 23.66 12.49 -9.86
CA GLY A 4 24.47 11.53 -9.15
C GLY A 4 23.55 10.39 -8.77
N MET A 5 23.89 9.20 -9.26
CA MET A 5 23.46 7.91 -8.75
C MET A 5 23.11 8.04 -7.26
N ALA A 6 21.82 8.10 -6.92
CA ALA A 6 21.39 7.77 -5.57
C ALA A 6 21.86 6.33 -5.40
N SER A 7 22.97 6.12 -4.71
CA SER A 7 23.50 4.78 -4.49
C SER A 7 22.40 3.97 -3.79
N ALA A 8 22.34 2.66 -4.01
CA ALA A 8 21.37 1.80 -3.36
C ALA A 8 21.35 1.99 -1.83
N ASP A 9 22.49 2.40 -1.26
CA ASP A 9 22.64 2.80 0.14
C ASP A 9 21.78 4.03 0.51
N THR A 10 21.71 5.05 -0.35
CA THR A 10 20.89 6.25 -0.09
C THR A 10 19.39 5.95 -0.13
N VAL A 11 18.91 5.15 -1.09
CA VAL A 11 17.47 4.81 -1.17
C VAL A 11 17.04 3.97 0.03
N LYS A 12 17.89 3.04 0.46
CA LYS A 12 17.65 2.24 1.65
C LYS A 12 17.62 3.11 2.92
N ASP A 13 18.57 4.03 3.08
CA ASP A 13 18.60 4.94 4.23
C ASP A 13 17.39 5.87 4.28
N GLN A 14 16.97 6.41 3.12
CA GLN A 14 15.73 7.17 2.99
C GLN A 14 14.51 6.33 3.38
N TYR A 15 14.46 5.09 2.92
CA TYR A 15 13.36 4.17 3.22
C TYR A 15 13.29 3.84 4.73
N ASP A 16 14.42 3.54 5.35
CA ASP A 16 14.51 3.23 6.78
C ASP A 16 14.12 4.46 7.64
N ASN A 17 14.55 5.66 7.25
CA ASN A 17 14.12 6.92 7.88
C ASN A 17 12.61 7.14 7.74
N ALA A 18 12.05 6.96 6.54
CA ALA A 18 10.62 7.10 6.31
C ALA A 18 9.78 6.10 7.14
N LEU A 19 10.28 4.86 7.30
CA LEU A 19 9.67 3.88 8.19
C LEU A 19 9.71 4.29 9.66
N ALA A 20 10.83 4.85 10.14
CA ALA A 20 10.93 5.35 11.51
C ALA A 20 9.89 6.46 11.75
N LEU A 21 9.80 7.44 10.85
CA LEU A 21 8.79 8.51 10.91
C LEU A 21 7.37 7.97 10.87
N TYR A 22 7.10 6.97 10.04
CA TYR A 22 5.79 6.30 9.99
C TYR A 22 5.47 5.67 11.36
N ASN A 23 6.41 4.95 11.97
CA ASN A 23 6.23 4.29 13.26
C ASN A 23 6.01 5.29 14.39
N GLU A 24 6.66 6.44 14.34
CA GLU A 24 6.45 7.57 15.26
C GLU A 24 5.12 8.31 15.05
N GLY A 25 4.38 7.98 13.99
CA GLY A 25 3.12 8.65 13.64
C GLY A 25 3.31 9.97 12.90
N GLN A 26 4.53 10.31 12.50
CA GLN A 26 4.85 11.45 11.64
C GLN A 26 4.50 11.13 10.18
N LEU A 27 3.22 10.82 9.92
CA LEU A 27 2.75 10.23 8.67
C LEU A 27 2.97 11.14 7.46
N SER A 28 2.75 12.45 7.60
CA SER A 28 2.99 13.42 6.51
C SER A 28 4.46 13.46 6.10
N SER A 29 5.38 13.47 7.08
CA SER A 29 6.83 13.45 6.82
C SER A 29 7.26 12.14 6.15
N ALA A 30 6.73 11.00 6.63
CA ALA A 30 6.99 9.70 6.02
C ALA A 30 6.52 9.65 4.55
N ILE A 31 5.32 10.17 4.25
CA ILE A 31 4.79 10.24 2.88
C ILE A 31 5.72 11.02 1.95
N LEU A 32 6.26 12.15 2.40
CA LEU A 32 7.16 12.97 1.58
C LEU A 32 8.41 12.18 1.15
N ILE A 33 9.05 11.49 2.09
CA ILE A 33 10.27 10.72 1.81
C ILE A 33 9.96 9.49 0.94
N PHE A 34 8.88 8.74 1.24
CA PHE A 34 8.51 7.62 0.39
C PHE A 34 8.17 8.05 -1.04
N ARG A 35 7.55 9.23 -1.21
CA ARG A 35 7.22 9.76 -2.54
C ARG A 35 8.48 10.14 -3.30
N GLU A 36 9.48 10.70 -2.64
CA GLU A 36 10.80 10.94 -3.24
C GLU A 36 11.43 9.64 -3.77
N ILE A 37 11.36 8.55 -3.01
CA ILE A 37 11.85 7.23 -3.45
C ILE A 37 11.10 6.75 -4.69
N VAL A 38 9.76 6.85 -4.69
CA VAL A 38 8.94 6.42 -5.82
C VAL A 38 9.24 7.26 -7.06
N ASP A 39 9.35 8.58 -6.93
CA ASP A 39 9.53 9.49 -8.07
C ASP A 39 10.92 9.39 -8.68
N ASN A 40 11.95 9.29 -7.85
CA ASN A 40 13.35 9.28 -8.29
C ASN A 40 13.89 7.87 -8.61
N SER A 41 13.20 6.82 -8.19
CA SER A 41 13.72 5.45 -8.24
C SER A 41 12.66 4.41 -8.60
N LYS A 42 11.80 4.70 -9.59
CA LYS A 42 10.69 3.83 -10.05
C LYS A 42 11.05 2.37 -10.33
N THR A 43 12.30 2.08 -10.73
CA THR A 43 12.78 0.73 -11.02
C THR A 43 13.51 0.06 -9.86
N HIS A 44 13.70 0.77 -8.74
CA HIS A 44 14.37 0.25 -7.56
C HIS A 44 13.50 -0.78 -6.84
N SER A 45 14.14 -1.77 -6.21
CA SER A 45 13.47 -2.88 -5.50
C SER A 45 12.62 -2.46 -4.30
N LEU A 46 12.73 -1.20 -3.87
CA LEU A 46 11.97 -0.63 -2.75
C LEU A 46 10.86 0.31 -3.21
N ALA A 47 10.75 0.62 -4.51
CA ALA A 47 9.78 1.59 -5.00
C ALA A 47 8.34 1.13 -4.79
N ASP A 48 8.05 -0.15 -5.02
CA ASP A 48 6.74 -0.74 -4.78
C ASP A 48 6.39 -0.78 -3.28
N ASN A 49 7.38 -1.06 -2.44
CA ASN A 49 7.25 -1.07 -0.99
C ASN A 49 7.03 0.35 -0.45
N ALA A 50 7.77 1.34 -0.93
CA ALA A 50 7.57 2.75 -0.60
C ALA A 50 6.17 3.21 -1.02
N GLN A 51 5.73 2.85 -2.23
CA GLN A 51 4.39 3.14 -2.74
C GLN A 51 3.30 2.55 -1.83
N TYR A 52 3.49 1.32 -1.33
CA TYR A 52 2.60 0.69 -0.35
C TYR A 52 2.55 1.48 0.96
N TRP A 53 3.70 1.92 1.50
CA TRP A 53 3.73 2.68 2.74
C TRP A 53 3.10 4.07 2.64
N ILE A 54 3.12 4.71 1.46
CA ILE A 54 2.33 5.92 1.21
C ILE A 54 0.84 5.63 1.40
N GLY A 55 0.35 4.52 0.83
CA GLY A 55 -1.03 4.07 1.00
C GLY A 55 -1.38 3.80 2.46
N GLU A 56 -0.50 3.09 3.19
CA GLU A 56 -0.67 2.81 4.62
C GLU A 56 -0.71 4.10 5.47
N ALA A 57 0.13 5.08 5.14
CA ALA A 57 0.16 6.36 5.83
C ALA A 57 -1.14 7.15 5.61
N TYR A 58 -1.65 7.21 4.38
CA TYR A 58 -2.96 7.80 4.11
C TYR A 58 -4.09 7.04 4.80
N PHE A 59 -4.03 5.70 4.83
CA PHE A 59 -5.01 4.88 5.55
C PHE A 59 -5.04 5.23 7.04
N ARG A 60 -3.89 5.36 7.69
CA ARG A 60 -3.79 5.76 9.11
C ARG A 60 -4.28 7.19 9.35
N LEU A 61 -4.10 8.09 8.39
CA LEU A 61 -4.69 9.44 8.41
C LEU A 61 -6.21 9.43 8.15
N LYS A 62 -6.83 8.28 7.87
CA LYS A 62 -8.23 8.13 7.44
C LYS A 62 -8.54 8.83 6.11
N HIS A 63 -7.51 9.09 5.32
CA HIS A 63 -7.57 9.65 3.97
C HIS A 63 -7.77 8.50 2.98
N PHE A 64 -8.93 7.83 3.05
CA PHE A 64 -9.14 6.55 2.36
C PHE A 64 -9.16 6.69 0.84
N GLU A 65 -9.65 7.79 0.29
CA GLU A 65 -9.60 8.06 -1.15
C GLU A 65 -8.16 8.17 -1.66
N GLN A 66 -7.29 8.90 -0.95
CA GLN A 66 -5.87 8.94 -1.30
C GLN A 66 -5.21 7.57 -1.12
N ALA A 67 -5.54 6.84 -0.05
CA ALA A 67 -5.00 5.51 0.18
C ALA A 67 -5.33 4.56 -0.98
N ILE A 68 -6.57 4.60 -1.51
CA ILE A 68 -6.98 3.80 -2.67
C ILE A 68 -6.07 4.06 -3.88
N VAL A 69 -5.87 5.33 -4.23
CA VAL A 69 -5.02 5.71 -5.37
C VAL A 69 -3.62 5.12 -5.23
N GLU A 70 -3.05 5.15 -4.02
CA GLU A 70 -1.68 4.72 -3.79
C GLU A 70 -1.54 3.20 -3.73
N PHE A 71 -2.53 2.47 -3.19
CA PHE A 71 -2.54 1.01 -3.26
C PHE A 71 -2.80 0.48 -4.67
N ASP A 72 -3.65 1.15 -5.46
CA ASP A 72 -3.85 0.80 -6.88
C ASP A 72 -2.54 0.93 -7.68
N ARG A 73 -1.74 1.96 -7.39
CA ARG A 73 -0.40 2.12 -7.97
C ARG A 73 0.51 0.94 -7.64
N VAL A 74 0.45 0.39 -6.43
CA VAL A 74 1.22 -0.83 -6.09
C VAL A 74 0.86 -1.98 -7.03
N LEU A 75 -0.42 -2.15 -7.38
CA LEU A 75 -0.86 -3.24 -8.26
C LEU A 75 -0.31 -3.15 -9.69
N THR A 76 0.16 -1.97 -10.11
CA THR A 76 0.77 -1.73 -11.44
C THR A 76 2.22 -2.24 -11.54
N PHE A 77 2.89 -2.50 -10.41
CA PHE A 77 4.22 -3.11 -10.40
C PHE A 77 4.13 -4.60 -10.76
N LYS A 78 4.84 -5.02 -11.81
CA LYS A 78 4.74 -6.39 -12.36
C LYS A 78 5.08 -7.49 -11.35
N ASN A 79 6.07 -7.26 -10.49
CA ASN A 79 6.61 -8.28 -9.57
C ASN A 79 6.63 -7.80 -8.12
N THR A 80 5.58 -7.12 -7.67
CA THR A 80 5.53 -6.64 -6.28
C THR A 80 5.17 -7.74 -5.30
N ASN A 81 5.91 -7.81 -4.19
CA ASN A 81 5.56 -8.65 -3.04
C ASN A 81 4.46 -8.03 -2.15
N LYS A 82 4.00 -6.82 -2.48
CA LYS A 82 2.93 -6.10 -1.76
C LYS A 82 1.55 -6.24 -2.39
N ARG A 83 1.40 -7.07 -3.42
CA ARG A 83 0.12 -7.26 -4.12
C ARG A 83 -0.98 -7.76 -3.18
N GLU A 84 -0.72 -8.84 -2.44
CA GLU A 84 -1.66 -9.42 -1.47
C GLU A 84 -2.10 -8.38 -0.43
N ASP A 85 -1.14 -7.74 0.23
CA ASP A 85 -1.39 -6.71 1.24
C ASP A 85 -2.16 -5.50 0.65
N SER A 86 -1.81 -5.07 -0.57
CA SER A 86 -2.47 -3.93 -1.22
C SER A 86 -3.92 -4.24 -1.59
N LEU A 87 -4.23 -5.45 -2.08
CA LEU A 87 -5.61 -5.87 -2.35
C LEU A 87 -6.46 -5.86 -1.08
N TYR A 88 -5.92 -6.39 0.02
CA TYR A 88 -6.59 -6.36 1.33
C TYR A 88 -6.84 -4.92 1.79
N LYS A 89 -5.85 -4.04 1.65
CA LYS A 89 -5.96 -2.63 2.07
C LYS A 89 -6.89 -1.82 1.19
N LEU A 90 -6.91 -2.05 -0.13
CA LEU A 90 -7.90 -1.46 -1.03
C LEU A 90 -9.32 -1.83 -0.59
N ALA A 91 -9.58 -3.12 -0.39
CA ALA A 91 -10.89 -3.59 0.07
C ALA A 91 -11.28 -2.95 1.40
N SER A 92 -10.32 -2.87 2.34
CA SER A 92 -10.51 -2.18 3.62
C SER A 92 -10.82 -0.68 3.46
N CYS A 93 -10.17 0.02 2.52
CA CYS A 93 -10.47 1.42 2.24
C CYS A 93 -11.90 1.59 1.70
N HIS A 94 -12.29 0.77 0.73
CA HIS A 94 -13.65 0.79 0.18
C HIS A 94 -14.70 0.48 1.25
N GLU A 95 -14.43 -0.47 2.15
CA GLU A 95 -15.29 -0.76 3.30
C GLU A 95 -15.44 0.47 4.21
N ARG A 96 -14.33 1.15 4.54
CA ARG A 96 -14.35 2.36 5.38
C ARG A 96 -15.10 3.52 4.75
N LEU A 97 -15.19 3.55 3.43
CA LEU A 97 -15.98 4.51 2.66
C LEU A 97 -17.44 4.08 2.44
N GLY A 98 -17.86 2.93 2.98
CA GLY A 98 -19.21 2.39 2.81
C GLY A 98 -19.49 1.82 1.40
N LYS A 99 -18.45 1.63 0.59
CA LYS A 99 -18.55 1.08 -0.77
C LYS A 99 -18.48 -0.44 -0.72
N ALA A 100 -19.52 -1.07 -0.18
CA ALA A 100 -19.58 -2.51 0.10
C ALA A 100 -19.31 -3.36 -1.14
N ASP A 101 -19.95 -3.05 -2.29
CA ASP A 101 -19.79 -3.82 -3.53
C ASP A 101 -18.33 -3.86 -3.99
N ALA A 102 -17.66 -2.70 -4.01
CA ALA A 102 -16.24 -2.61 -4.39
C ALA A 102 -15.33 -3.36 -3.39
N ALA A 103 -15.64 -3.28 -2.10
CA ALA A 103 -14.89 -4.04 -1.09
C ALA A 103 -15.05 -5.56 -1.30
N MET A 104 -16.26 -6.04 -1.60
CA MET A 104 -16.51 -7.45 -1.87
C MET A 104 -15.80 -7.95 -3.12
N GLU A 105 -15.79 -7.17 -4.20
CA GLU A 105 -15.07 -7.49 -5.43
C GLU A 105 -13.56 -7.67 -5.15
N LEU A 106 -12.96 -6.73 -4.44
CA LEU A 106 -11.53 -6.77 -4.08
C LEU A 106 -11.19 -7.90 -3.12
N TYR A 107 -12.04 -8.17 -2.12
CA TYR A 107 -11.88 -9.31 -1.21
C TYR A 107 -12.00 -10.65 -1.93
N THR A 108 -12.94 -10.76 -2.86
CA THR A 108 -13.10 -11.96 -3.70
C THR A 108 -11.86 -12.17 -4.57
N ARG A 109 -11.37 -11.10 -5.20
CA ARG A 109 -10.14 -11.11 -5.98
C ARG A 109 -8.92 -11.52 -5.15
N LEU A 110 -8.79 -11.00 -3.93
CA LEU A 110 -7.74 -11.37 -2.99
C LEU A 110 -7.74 -12.88 -2.72
N LEU A 111 -8.90 -13.47 -2.42
CA LEU A 111 -9.00 -14.90 -2.15
C LEU A 111 -8.80 -15.77 -3.40
N ALA A 112 -9.13 -15.26 -4.59
CA ALA A 112 -8.89 -15.94 -5.85
C ALA A 112 -7.38 -15.96 -6.21
N GLU A 113 -6.68 -14.84 -6.04
CA GLU A 113 -5.23 -14.74 -6.30
C GLU A 113 -4.39 -15.37 -5.18
N TYR A 114 -4.85 -15.28 -3.92
CA TYR A 114 -4.14 -15.74 -2.72
C TYR A 114 -5.05 -16.55 -1.78
N PRO A 115 -5.41 -17.81 -2.13
CA PRO A 115 -6.35 -18.61 -1.32
C PRO A 115 -5.90 -18.85 0.13
N ASN A 116 -4.58 -18.89 0.34
CA ASN A 116 -3.95 -19.12 1.66
C ASN A 116 -3.44 -17.82 2.31
N THR A 117 -4.00 -16.66 1.97
CA THR A 117 -3.65 -15.40 2.63
C THR A 117 -3.85 -15.48 4.14
N ARG A 118 -2.95 -14.85 4.90
CA ARG A 118 -3.12 -14.68 6.36
C ARG A 118 -4.43 -13.99 6.73
N HIS A 119 -5.03 -13.27 5.78
CA HIS A 119 -6.29 -12.56 5.95
C HIS A 119 -7.53 -13.42 5.64
N SER A 120 -7.38 -14.67 5.19
CA SER A 120 -8.50 -15.46 4.63
C SER A 120 -9.69 -15.57 5.57
N SER A 121 -9.47 -15.95 6.83
CA SER A 121 -10.55 -16.07 7.82
C SER A 121 -11.29 -14.76 8.07
N TYR A 122 -10.56 -13.64 8.08
CA TYR A 122 -11.17 -12.31 8.26
C TYR A 122 -11.97 -11.91 7.02
N VAL A 123 -11.39 -12.08 5.83
CA VAL A 123 -12.00 -11.72 4.55
C VAL A 123 -13.28 -12.51 4.31
N LEU A 124 -13.27 -13.83 4.55
CA LEU A 124 -14.46 -14.68 4.44
C LEU A 124 -15.59 -14.21 5.37
N LYS A 125 -15.25 -13.87 6.62
CA LYS A 125 -16.23 -13.31 7.56
C LYS A 125 -16.81 -11.99 7.03
N LYS A 126 -15.97 -11.11 6.46
CA LYS A 126 -16.40 -9.83 5.91
C LYS A 126 -17.32 -9.99 4.70
N LEU A 127 -16.99 -10.89 3.76
CA LEU A 127 -17.83 -11.17 2.60
C LEU A 127 -19.24 -11.61 3.00
N ASN A 128 -19.36 -12.48 4.01
CA ASN A 128 -20.67 -12.92 4.52
C ASN A 128 -21.48 -11.77 5.16
N LEU A 129 -20.82 -10.80 5.79
CA LEU A 129 -21.47 -9.66 6.43
C LEU A 129 -21.85 -8.55 5.43
N LEU A 130 -21.09 -8.41 4.34
CA LEU A 130 -21.32 -7.38 3.32
C LEU A 130 -22.36 -7.83 2.28
N GLY A 131 -22.52 -9.14 2.06
CA GLY A 131 -23.48 -9.72 1.12
C GLY A 131 -24.86 -10.05 1.70
N SER A 132 -25.10 -9.77 3.00
CA SER A 132 -26.37 -9.99 3.70
C SER A 132 -27.18 -8.71 3.83
#